data_AF-A0A8U8C1B9-F1
#
_entry.id   AF-A0A8U8C1B9-F1
#
_cell.length_a   1.000
_cell.length_b   1.000
_cell.length_c   1.000
_cell.angle_alpha   90.00
_cell.angle_beta   90.00
_cell.angle_gamma   90.00
#
_symmetry.space_group_name_H-M   'P 1'
#
loop_
_entity.id
_entity.type
_entity.pdbx_description
1 polymer ?
#
loop_
_entity_poly.entity_id
_entity_poly.type
_entity_poly.pdbx_seq_one_letter_code
_entity_poly.pdbx_strand_id
1 'polypeptide(L)'
;ILCHIYHHALHSRWYRARDLMLMSHLQDNIQHADPPVQILYNRTMVQLGICAFRQGLIKDAHNALLDIQSSGRAKELLGQGLLLRSLQERNAEQEKVEKRRQVPFHMHVNLELLECVYLVAAMLLEIPYMAAHEFDARRRMISKQFHHQLRVGERQPLLGPPESMREHVVAASKAMKTGDWRRCHRFVVNEKMNSKVWDLFPEADQVRAMLVRCAQVKKFGSFLGPFSVILDHFGTLAAMFELDLPTASLDQPTATVMMHRTEPTATQNLALQLAEKHTWPTAGPSPAPWIPHLGKESPPAPQRPYLPHKPLTCPMDHSPVPSRVPLLEINK
;
A
#
# COMPACT_ATOMS: atom_id res chain seq x y z
N ILE A 1 -26.89 -6.80 -9.37
CA ILE A 1 -26.13 -6.37 -8.16
C ILE A 1 -24.94 -5.49 -8.54
N LEU A 2 -23.98 -5.97 -9.35
CA LEU A 2 -22.78 -5.20 -9.75
C LEU A 2 -23.09 -3.80 -10.31
N CYS A 3 -24.05 -3.66 -11.24
CA CYS A 3 -24.43 -2.35 -11.78
C CYS A 3 -24.98 -1.39 -10.71
N HIS A 4 -25.67 -1.91 -9.69
CA HIS A 4 -26.21 -1.10 -8.60
C HIS A 4 -25.10 -0.58 -7.69
N ILE A 5 -24.10 -1.43 -7.40
CA ILE A 5 -22.88 -1.03 -6.68
C ILE A 5 -22.12 0.02 -7.48
N TYR A 6 -21.95 -0.20 -8.79
CA TYR A 6 -21.29 0.75 -9.69
C TYR A 6 -21.96 2.13 -9.66
N HIS A 7 -23.29 2.15 -9.74
CA HIS A 7 -24.08 3.39 -9.64
C HIS A 7 -23.88 4.10 -8.31
N HIS A 8 -23.95 3.39 -7.18
CA HIS A 8 -23.68 3.99 -5.87
C HIS A 8 -22.27 4.56 -5.74
N ALA A 9 -21.26 3.85 -6.27
CA ALA A 9 -19.87 4.31 -6.28
C ALA A 9 -19.68 5.56 -7.15
N LEU A 10 -20.40 5.67 -8.27
CA LEU A 10 -20.35 6.83 -9.17
C LEU A 10 -20.87 8.11 -8.47
N HIS A 11 -21.92 7.98 -7.67
CA HIS A 11 -22.54 9.09 -6.91
C HIS A 11 -21.93 9.35 -5.52
N SER A 12 -20.67 8.94 -5.29
CA SER A 12 -19.98 9.15 -4.01
C SER A 12 -20.62 8.47 -2.79
N ARG A 13 -21.55 7.52 -2.97
CA ARG A 13 -22.25 6.84 -1.86
C ARG A 13 -21.45 5.61 -1.40
N TRP A 14 -20.26 5.84 -0.85
CA TRP A 14 -19.29 4.78 -0.53
C TRP A 14 -19.84 3.72 0.43
N TYR A 15 -20.42 4.12 1.56
CA TYR A 15 -20.91 3.18 2.58
C TYR A 15 -21.92 2.18 2.01
N ARG A 16 -22.92 2.66 1.26
CA ARG A 16 -23.92 1.80 0.62
C ARG A 16 -23.28 0.84 -0.40
N ALA A 17 -22.35 1.34 -1.20
CA ALA A 17 -21.68 0.53 -2.22
C ALA A 17 -20.79 -0.55 -1.59
N ARG A 18 -20.05 -0.21 -0.52
CA ARG A 18 -19.24 -1.13 0.26
C ARG A 18 -20.09 -2.22 0.90
N ASP A 19 -21.15 -1.83 1.59
CA ASP A 19 -21.99 -2.78 2.32
C ASP A 19 -22.65 -3.77 1.35
N LEU A 20 -23.13 -3.30 0.19
CA LEU A 20 -23.64 -4.17 -0.87
C LEU A 20 -22.57 -5.12 -1.44
N MET A 21 -21.33 -4.65 -1.62
CA MET A 21 -20.23 -5.49 -2.10
C MET A 21 -19.91 -6.59 -1.07
N LEU A 22 -19.80 -6.25 0.21
CA LEU A 22 -19.51 -7.19 1.28
C LEU A 22 -20.65 -8.20 1.50
N MET A 23 -21.91 -7.75 1.51
CA MET A 23 -23.09 -8.61 1.67
C MET A 23 -23.22 -9.65 0.55
N SER A 24 -22.74 -9.32 -0.65
CA SER A 24 -22.89 -10.19 -1.81
C SER A 24 -21.93 -11.38 -1.83
N HIS A 25 -20.86 -11.37 -1.02
CA HIS A 25 -19.79 -12.38 -1.02
C HIS A 25 -19.26 -12.71 -2.43
N LEU A 26 -19.33 -11.75 -3.36
CA LEU A 26 -18.93 -11.97 -4.74
C LEU A 26 -17.42 -12.24 -4.88
N GLN A 27 -16.61 -11.81 -3.91
CA GLN A 27 -15.16 -12.03 -3.89
C GLN A 27 -14.77 -13.51 -3.97
N ASP A 28 -15.55 -14.40 -3.34
CA ASP A 28 -15.26 -15.83 -3.29
C ASP A 28 -15.75 -16.58 -4.55
N ASN A 29 -16.85 -16.12 -5.14
CA ASN A 29 -17.55 -16.83 -6.22
C ASN A 29 -17.26 -16.30 -7.63
N ILE A 30 -16.67 -15.10 -7.77
CA ILE A 30 -16.50 -14.44 -9.08
C ILE A 30 -15.56 -15.19 -10.04
N GLN A 31 -14.67 -16.03 -9.51
CA GLN A 31 -13.70 -16.80 -10.31
C GLN A 31 -14.39 -17.78 -11.27
N HIS A 32 -15.55 -18.29 -10.89
CA HIS A 32 -16.33 -19.25 -11.68
C HIS A 32 -17.38 -18.58 -12.57
N ALA A 33 -17.53 -17.26 -12.50
CA ALA A 33 -18.48 -16.51 -13.31
C ALA A 33 -17.95 -16.30 -14.74
N ASP A 34 -18.86 -16.04 -15.68
CA ASP A 34 -18.51 -15.77 -17.07
C ASP A 34 -17.54 -14.57 -17.21
N PRO A 35 -16.59 -14.59 -18.16
CA PRO A 35 -15.65 -13.50 -18.40
C PRO A 35 -16.26 -12.08 -18.50
N PRO A 36 -17.40 -11.82 -19.20
CA PRO A 36 -18.01 -10.49 -19.19
C PRO A 36 -18.46 -10.04 -17.79
N VAL A 37 -18.89 -10.96 -16.93
CA VAL A 37 -19.28 -10.66 -15.54
C VAL A 37 -18.04 -10.33 -14.71
N GLN A 38 -16.93 -11.05 -14.93
CA GLN A 38 -15.64 -10.74 -14.29
C GLN A 38 -15.13 -9.34 -14.69
N ILE A 39 -15.25 -8.96 -15.96
CA ILE A 39 -14.91 -7.61 -16.44
C ILE A 39 -15.78 -6.56 -15.72
N LEU A 40 -17.09 -6.79 -15.62
CA LEU A 40 -17.99 -5.88 -14.91
C LEU A 40 -17.65 -5.78 -13.41
N TYR A 41 -17.26 -6.90 -12.78
CA TYR A 41 -16.79 -6.91 -11.40
C TYR A 41 -15.51 -6.10 -11.22
N ASN A 42 -14.50 -6.30 -12.07
CA ASN A 42 -13.25 -5.54 -12.03
C ASN A 42 -13.50 -4.04 -12.20
N ARG A 43 -14.38 -3.66 -13.13
CA ARG A 43 -14.79 -2.27 -13.33
C ARG A 43 -15.51 -1.69 -12.11
N THR A 44 -16.35 -2.49 -11.45
CA THR A 44 -17.02 -2.10 -10.20
C THR A 44 -16.04 -1.94 -9.05
N MET A 45 -15.03 -2.79 -8.95
CA MET A 45 -13.94 -2.69 -7.97
C MET A 45 -13.10 -1.43 -8.17
N VAL A 46 -12.73 -1.11 -9.41
CA VAL A 46 -12.04 0.16 -9.72
C VAL A 46 -12.91 1.35 -9.31
N GLN A 47 -14.19 1.34 -9.66
CA GLN A 47 -15.09 2.44 -9.34
C GLN A 47 -15.27 2.60 -7.82
N LEU A 48 -15.35 1.50 -7.07
CA LEU A 48 -15.36 1.51 -5.60
C LEU A 48 -14.08 2.10 -5.02
N GLY A 49 -12.91 1.73 -5.55
CA GLY A 49 -11.63 2.29 -5.12
C GLY A 49 -11.54 3.80 -5.39
N ILE A 50 -12.02 4.25 -6.55
CA ILE A 50 -12.12 5.67 -6.88
C ILE A 50 -13.12 6.40 -5.95
N CYS A 51 -14.25 5.76 -5.62
CA CYS A 51 -15.23 6.30 -4.69
C CYS A 51 -14.65 6.45 -3.27
N ALA A 52 -13.93 5.44 -2.78
CA ALA A 52 -13.23 5.49 -1.50
C ALA A 52 -12.21 6.64 -1.47
N PHE A 53 -11.48 6.83 -2.58
CA PHE A 53 -10.54 7.92 -2.71
C PHE A 53 -11.20 9.30 -2.63
N ARG A 54 -12.33 9.50 -3.33
CA ARG A 54 -13.10 10.76 -3.27
C ARG A 54 -13.57 11.09 -1.85
N GLN A 55 -13.91 10.08 -1.06
CA GLN A 55 -14.32 10.23 0.34
C GLN A 55 -13.14 10.41 1.31
N GLY A 56 -11.89 10.44 0.84
CA GLY A 56 -10.69 10.58 1.67
C GLY A 56 -10.26 9.31 2.40
N LEU A 57 -10.87 8.15 2.09
CA LEU A 57 -10.52 6.85 2.65
C LEU A 57 -9.36 6.24 1.89
N ILE A 58 -8.17 6.81 2.08
CA ILE A 58 -6.96 6.48 1.30
C ILE A 58 -6.53 5.02 1.48
N LYS A 59 -6.68 4.45 2.68
CA LYS A 59 -6.32 3.04 2.97
C LYS A 59 -7.19 2.07 2.17
N ASP A 60 -8.51 2.27 2.20
CA ASP A 60 -9.46 1.40 1.52
C ASP A 60 -9.36 1.55 0.00
N ALA A 61 -9.13 2.79 -0.48
CA ALA A 61 -8.85 3.06 -1.88
C ALA A 61 -7.59 2.31 -2.36
N HIS A 62 -6.50 2.36 -1.58
CA HIS A 62 -5.28 1.65 -1.92
C HIS A 62 -5.50 0.13 -2.00
N ASN A 63 -6.16 -0.44 -0.99
CA ASN A 63 -6.43 -1.88 -0.93
C ASN A 63 -7.29 -2.37 -2.10
N ALA A 64 -8.33 -1.63 -2.47
CA ALA A 64 -9.21 -2.02 -3.59
C ALA A 64 -8.50 -1.96 -4.96
N LEU A 65 -7.53 -1.06 -5.12
CA LEU A 65 -6.82 -0.85 -6.38
C LEU A 65 -5.52 -1.65 -6.52
N LEU A 66 -5.01 -2.18 -5.41
CA LEU A 66 -3.73 -2.88 -5.32
C LEU A 66 -3.65 -4.07 -6.27
N ASP A 67 -4.65 -4.93 -6.29
CA ASP A 67 -4.64 -6.17 -7.08
C ASP A 67 -4.69 -5.87 -8.59
N ILE A 68 -5.49 -4.88 -8.98
CA ILE A 68 -5.67 -4.50 -10.38
C ILE A 68 -4.38 -3.87 -10.92
N GLN A 69 -3.76 -2.94 -10.18
CA GLN A 69 -2.54 -2.27 -10.65
C GLN A 69 -1.26 -3.11 -10.50
N SER A 70 -1.16 -3.94 -9.46
CA SER A 70 0.01 -4.80 -9.29
C SER A 70 0.14 -5.88 -10.38
N SER A 71 -0.97 -6.23 -11.04
CA SER A 71 -0.99 -7.22 -12.13
C SER A 71 -0.25 -6.79 -13.40
N GLY A 72 -0.08 -5.47 -13.63
CA GLY A 72 0.45 -4.93 -14.88
C GLY A 72 -0.45 -5.13 -16.12
N ARG A 73 -1.64 -5.74 -15.97
CA ARG A 73 -2.60 -6.04 -17.05
C ARG A 73 -3.93 -5.31 -16.88
N ALA A 74 -3.93 -4.14 -16.21
CA ALA A 74 -5.15 -3.39 -15.90
C ALA A 74 -6.02 -3.07 -17.13
N LYS A 75 -5.41 -2.84 -18.30
CA LYS A 75 -6.13 -2.58 -19.56
C LYS A 75 -6.97 -3.77 -20.03
N GLU A 76 -6.42 -4.98 -19.89
CA GLU A 76 -7.07 -6.24 -20.27
C GLU A 76 -8.15 -6.62 -19.27
N LEU A 77 -7.85 -6.52 -17.96
CA LEU A 77 -8.78 -6.84 -16.88
C LEU A 77 -10.05 -5.98 -16.88
N LEU A 78 -9.96 -4.76 -17.43
CA LEU A 78 -11.09 -3.82 -17.55
C LEU A 78 -11.81 -3.90 -18.90
N GLY A 79 -11.37 -4.79 -19.80
CA GLY A 79 -11.95 -4.97 -21.13
C GLY A 79 -11.74 -3.77 -22.07
N GLN A 80 -10.70 -2.96 -21.86
CA GLN A 80 -10.43 -1.74 -22.64
C GLN A 80 -9.42 -1.95 -23.78
N GLY A 81 -9.10 -3.21 -24.08
CA GLY A 81 -8.17 -3.59 -25.13
C GLY A 81 -7.03 -4.48 -24.63
N LEU A 82 -6.18 -4.88 -25.58
CA LEU A 82 -5.03 -5.74 -25.33
C LEU A 82 -3.75 -4.89 -25.24
N LEU A 83 -2.81 -5.31 -24.41
CA LEU A 83 -1.46 -4.74 -24.42
C LEU A 83 -0.66 -5.35 -25.58
N LEU A 84 0.15 -4.53 -26.26
CA LEU A 84 0.96 -4.97 -27.40
C LEU A 84 1.90 -6.13 -27.04
N ARG A 85 2.35 -6.19 -25.79
CA ARG A 85 3.19 -7.30 -25.29
C ARG A 85 2.43 -8.62 -25.16
N SER A 86 1.12 -8.57 -24.88
CA SER A 86 0.28 -9.77 -24.82
C SER A 86 -0.16 -10.27 -26.21
N LEU A 87 0.01 -9.45 -27.26
CA LEU A 87 -0.29 -9.87 -28.64
C LEU A 87 0.77 -10.85 -29.19
N GLN A 88 2.00 -10.83 -28.67
CA GLN A 88 3.08 -11.72 -29.12
C GLN A 88 2.89 -13.18 -28.67
N GLU A 89 2.14 -13.41 -27.59
CA GLU A 89 2.02 -14.74 -26.93
C GLU A 89 0.67 -15.44 -27.18
N ARG A 90 -0.26 -14.83 -27.91
CA ARG A 90 -1.66 -15.30 -28.03
C ARG A 90 -2.03 -15.83 -29.42
N ASN A 91 -2.89 -16.84 -29.43
CA ASN A 91 -3.48 -17.38 -30.66
C ASN A 91 -4.50 -16.40 -31.26
N ALA A 92 -4.52 -16.30 -32.59
CA ALA A 92 -5.38 -15.36 -33.34
C ALA A 92 -6.89 -15.54 -33.06
N GLU A 93 -7.34 -16.76 -32.74
CA GLU A 93 -8.74 -17.04 -32.41
C GLU A 93 -9.13 -16.49 -31.03
N GLN A 94 -8.25 -16.59 -30.03
CA GLN A 94 -8.48 -16.03 -28.70
C GLN A 94 -8.55 -14.50 -28.76
N GLU A 95 -7.68 -13.88 -29.56
CA GLU A 95 -7.67 -12.42 -29.75
C GLU A 95 -9.00 -11.92 -30.34
N LYS A 96 -9.58 -12.65 -31.29
CA LYS A 96 -10.87 -12.30 -31.91
C LYS A 96 -12.02 -12.37 -30.90
N VAL A 97 -12.00 -13.34 -29.99
CA VAL A 97 -13.00 -13.47 -28.92
C VAL A 97 -12.83 -12.37 -27.87
N GLU A 98 -11.61 -12.03 -27.48
CA GLU A 98 -11.34 -10.95 -26.53
C GLU A 98 -11.69 -9.57 -27.10
N LYS A 99 -11.41 -9.33 -28.39
CA LYS A 99 -11.85 -8.12 -29.09
C LYS A 99 -13.38 -7.96 -29.06
N ARG A 100 -14.13 -9.05 -29.16
CA ARG A 100 -15.61 -9.03 -29.04
C ARG A 100 -16.11 -8.74 -27.63
N ARG A 101 -15.29 -8.98 -26.61
CA ARG A 101 -15.63 -8.73 -25.19
C ARG A 101 -15.25 -7.33 -24.73
N GLN A 102 -14.69 -6.50 -25.60
CA GLN A 102 -14.29 -5.15 -25.26
C GLN A 102 -15.50 -4.26 -25.00
N VAL A 103 -15.38 -3.43 -23.97
CA VAL A 103 -16.40 -2.43 -23.67
C VAL A 103 -16.30 -1.26 -24.66
N PRO A 104 -17.41 -0.58 -24.96
CA PRO A 104 -17.38 0.63 -25.77
C PRO A 104 -16.57 1.76 -25.11
N PHE A 105 -16.03 2.66 -25.94
CA PHE A 105 -15.15 3.75 -25.47
C PHE A 105 -15.79 4.68 -24.43
N HIS A 106 -17.09 5.00 -24.55
CA HIS A 106 -17.79 5.84 -23.59
C HIS A 106 -17.95 5.19 -22.20
N MET A 107 -17.71 3.88 -22.09
CA MET A 107 -17.65 3.16 -20.82
C MET A 107 -16.21 3.03 -20.31
N HIS A 108 -15.19 3.52 -21.00
CA HIS A 108 -13.82 3.40 -20.52
C HIS A 108 -13.59 4.24 -19.26
N VAL A 109 -12.88 3.64 -18.31
CA VAL A 109 -12.31 4.33 -17.15
C VAL A 109 -10.88 4.69 -17.53
N ASN A 110 -10.47 5.95 -17.39
CA ASN A 110 -9.12 6.36 -17.74
C ASN A 110 -8.07 5.61 -16.90
N LEU A 111 -7.14 4.92 -17.57
CA LEU A 111 -6.08 4.14 -16.92
C LEU A 111 -5.02 5.03 -16.27
N GLU A 112 -4.74 6.21 -16.83
CA GLU A 112 -3.83 7.17 -16.20
C GLU A 112 -4.42 7.69 -14.89
N LEU A 113 -5.72 8.02 -14.89
CA LEU A 113 -6.45 8.39 -13.67
C LEU A 113 -6.35 7.30 -12.60
N LEU A 114 -6.60 6.05 -12.99
CA LEU A 114 -6.51 4.89 -12.11
C LEU A 114 -5.11 4.74 -11.51
N GLU A 115 -4.08 4.82 -12.33
CA GLU A 115 -2.70 4.75 -11.88
C GLU A 115 -2.34 5.92 -10.95
N CYS A 116 -2.87 7.12 -11.22
CA CYS A 116 -2.63 8.31 -10.39
C CYS A 116 -3.17 8.14 -9.00
N VAL A 117 -4.45 7.77 -8.92
CA VAL A 117 -5.16 7.54 -7.66
C VAL A 117 -4.42 6.48 -6.84
N TYR A 118 -4.01 5.39 -7.48
CA TYR A 118 -3.24 4.34 -6.81
C TYR A 118 -1.88 4.81 -6.30
N LEU A 119 -1.08 5.50 -7.12
CA LEU A 119 0.26 5.97 -6.73
C LEU A 119 0.20 7.07 -5.67
N VAL A 120 -0.76 7.99 -5.74
CA VAL A 120 -0.97 9.02 -4.72
C VAL A 120 -1.43 8.37 -3.40
N ALA A 121 -2.35 7.40 -3.45
CA ALA A 121 -2.77 6.67 -2.26
C ALA A 121 -1.58 5.91 -1.62
N ALA A 122 -0.76 5.24 -2.44
CA ALA A 122 0.45 4.56 -1.99
C ALA A 122 1.46 5.54 -1.37
N MET A 123 1.75 6.66 -2.05
CA MET A 123 2.66 7.71 -1.57
C MET A 123 2.25 8.21 -0.17
N LEU A 124 0.96 8.49 0.00
CA LEU A 124 0.42 8.99 1.25
C LEU A 124 0.39 7.93 2.38
N LEU A 125 0.54 6.64 2.09
CA LEU A 125 0.60 5.59 3.12
C LEU A 125 2.04 5.17 3.43
N GLU A 126 2.85 5.01 2.39
CA GLU A 126 4.23 4.53 2.48
C GLU A 126 5.16 5.56 3.10
N ILE A 127 5.09 6.84 2.71
CA ILE A 127 6.08 7.82 3.18
C ILE A 127 6.00 8.03 4.71
N PRO A 128 4.82 8.23 5.31
CA PRO A 128 4.72 8.31 6.77
C PRO A 128 5.13 6.99 7.45
N TYR A 129 4.81 5.84 6.86
CA TYR A 129 5.19 4.54 7.41
C TYR A 129 6.70 4.34 7.40
N MET A 130 7.36 4.67 6.28
CA MET A 130 8.82 4.61 6.12
C MET A 130 9.55 5.57 7.04
N ALA A 131 9.00 6.77 7.28
CA ALA A 131 9.59 7.75 8.19
C ALA A 131 9.47 7.31 9.65
N ALA A 132 8.31 6.76 10.06
CA ALA A 132 8.10 6.30 11.43
C ALA A 132 8.88 5.02 11.77
N HIS A 133 9.13 4.15 10.79
CA HIS A 133 9.81 2.86 10.97
C HIS A 133 11.18 2.84 10.28
N GLU A 134 11.86 3.99 10.16
CA GLU A 134 13.18 4.06 9.50
C GLU A 134 14.21 3.15 10.21
N PHE A 135 14.08 3.05 11.54
CA PHE A 135 14.94 2.28 12.44
C PHE A 135 14.49 0.83 12.70
N ASP A 136 13.28 0.45 12.27
CA ASP A 136 12.77 -0.90 12.46
C ASP A 136 13.42 -1.87 11.46
N ALA A 137 13.87 -3.05 11.94
CA ALA A 137 14.46 -4.07 11.06
C ALA A 137 13.39 -4.69 10.14
N ARG A 138 12.13 -4.68 10.56
CA ARG A 138 11.00 -5.27 9.83
C ARG A 138 10.33 -4.26 8.91
N ARG A 139 11.04 -3.91 7.83
CA ARG A 139 10.48 -3.07 6.75
C ARG A 139 9.37 -3.81 6.00
N ARG A 140 8.13 -3.66 6.46
CA ARG A 140 6.95 -4.14 5.72
C ARG A 140 6.67 -3.20 4.55
N MET A 141 6.93 -3.68 3.34
CA MET A 141 6.56 -2.98 2.11
C MET A 141 5.04 -3.06 1.91
N ILE A 142 4.37 -1.91 1.78
CA ILE A 142 2.91 -1.83 1.55
C ILE A 142 2.65 -2.03 0.06
N SER A 143 3.35 -1.30 -0.82
CA SER A 143 3.20 -1.37 -2.27
C SER A 143 4.52 -1.64 -2.99
N LYS A 144 4.58 -2.81 -3.66
CA LYS A 144 5.71 -3.19 -4.52
C LYS A 144 5.84 -2.29 -5.75
N GLN A 145 4.70 -1.94 -6.36
CA GLN A 145 4.66 -1.14 -7.59
C GLN A 145 5.18 0.28 -7.35
N PHE A 146 4.79 0.90 -6.22
CA PHE A 146 5.28 2.21 -5.84
C PHE A 146 6.80 2.21 -5.61
N HIS A 147 7.32 1.21 -4.89
CA HIS A 147 8.77 1.05 -4.68
C HIS A 147 9.55 0.78 -5.98
N HIS A 148 8.94 0.08 -6.94
CA HIS A 148 9.53 -0.06 -8.26
C HIS A 148 9.63 1.29 -8.96
N GLN A 149 8.57 2.10 -8.97
CA GLN A 149 8.58 3.46 -9.55
C GLN A 149 9.61 4.37 -8.88
N LEU A 150 9.73 4.33 -7.55
CA LEU A 150 10.77 5.08 -6.83
C LEU A 150 12.18 4.67 -7.27
N ARG A 151 12.47 3.36 -7.32
CA ARG A 151 13.79 2.87 -7.75
C ARG A 151 14.10 3.24 -9.20
N VAL A 152 13.12 3.19 -10.10
CA VAL A 152 13.28 3.60 -11.50
C VAL A 152 13.61 5.10 -11.57
N GLY A 153 12.90 5.95 -10.81
CA GLY A 153 13.15 7.39 -10.77
C GLY A 153 14.41 7.80 -9.98
N GLU A 154 14.98 6.93 -9.15
CA GLU A 154 16.29 7.15 -8.50
C GLU A 154 17.47 6.72 -9.37
N ARG A 155 17.27 5.72 -10.23
CA ARG A 155 18.30 5.24 -11.16
C ARG A 155 18.57 6.20 -12.32
N GLN A 156 17.68 7.15 -12.57
CA GLN A 156 17.88 8.16 -13.61
C GLN A 156 18.96 9.15 -13.17
N PRO A 157 20.11 9.23 -13.86
CA PRO A 157 21.23 10.11 -13.46
C PRO A 157 20.92 11.60 -13.69
N LEU A 158 20.03 11.92 -14.63
CA LEU A 158 19.56 13.27 -14.91
C LEU A 158 18.06 13.33 -14.64
N LEU A 159 17.67 14.01 -13.55
CA LEU A 159 16.27 14.34 -13.31
C LEU A 159 15.96 15.72 -13.88
N GLY A 160 15.22 15.73 -14.98
CA GLY A 160 14.58 16.93 -15.51
C GLY A 160 13.32 17.33 -14.71
N PRO A 161 12.69 18.46 -15.05
CA PRO A 161 11.36 18.77 -14.52
C PRO A 161 10.37 17.66 -14.90
N PRO A 162 9.44 17.28 -14.01
CA PRO A 162 8.54 16.17 -14.28
C PRO A 162 7.58 16.51 -15.42
N GLU A 163 7.43 15.60 -16.38
CA GLU A 163 6.49 15.74 -17.51
C GLU A 163 5.42 14.67 -17.47
N SER A 164 5.81 13.45 -17.09
CA SER A 164 4.91 12.33 -16.93
C SER A 164 4.20 12.38 -15.59
N MET A 165 2.98 11.81 -15.53
CA MET A 165 2.23 11.69 -14.29
C MET A 165 3.00 10.90 -13.22
N ARG A 166 3.70 9.84 -13.61
CA ARG A 166 4.53 9.02 -12.70
C ARG A 166 5.68 9.85 -12.10
N GLU A 167 6.34 10.65 -12.92
CA GLU A 167 7.43 11.53 -12.49
C GLU A 167 6.95 12.61 -11.53
N HIS A 168 5.75 13.17 -11.76
CA HIS A 168 5.13 14.12 -10.83
C HIS A 168 4.91 13.48 -9.46
N VAL A 169 4.40 12.25 -9.40
CA VAL A 169 4.22 11.55 -8.12
C VAL A 169 5.57 11.18 -7.47
N VAL A 170 6.57 10.77 -8.23
CA VAL A 170 7.92 10.50 -7.70
C VAL A 170 8.57 11.79 -7.17
N ALA A 171 8.48 12.90 -7.89
CA ALA A 171 8.98 14.20 -7.42
C ALA A 171 8.23 14.67 -6.16
N ALA A 172 6.90 14.50 -6.14
CA ALA A 172 6.06 14.77 -4.97
C ALA A 172 6.47 13.91 -3.76
N SER A 173 6.79 12.63 -3.97
CA SER A 173 7.25 11.72 -2.93
C SER A 173 8.59 12.14 -2.33
N LYS A 174 9.53 12.60 -3.16
CA LYS A 174 10.83 13.14 -2.70
C LYS A 174 10.64 14.40 -1.85
N ALA A 175 9.81 15.35 -2.31
CA ALA A 175 9.45 16.54 -1.52
C ALA A 175 8.69 16.19 -0.23
N MET A 176 7.86 15.15 -0.28
CA MET A 176 7.16 14.65 0.90
C MET A 176 8.12 13.98 1.90
N LYS A 177 9.23 13.40 1.44
CA LYS A 177 10.29 12.90 2.33
C LYS A 177 11.11 14.02 2.97
N THR A 178 11.40 15.11 2.25
CA THR A 178 12.27 16.19 2.76
C THR A 178 11.63 17.11 3.80
N GLY A 179 10.30 17.25 3.79
CA GLY A 179 9.62 18.17 4.72
C GLY A 179 8.64 19.12 4.02
N ASP A 180 8.83 19.39 2.74
CA ASP A 180 8.10 20.44 2.01
C ASP A 180 6.73 20.00 1.47
N TRP A 181 5.67 20.21 2.27
CA TRP A 181 4.30 19.93 1.83
C TRP A 181 3.85 20.83 0.68
N ARG A 182 4.26 22.10 0.65
CA ARG A 182 3.91 23.05 -0.41
C ARG A 182 4.47 22.64 -1.78
N ARG A 183 5.72 22.13 -1.81
CA ARG A 183 6.33 21.59 -3.03
C ARG A 183 5.63 20.31 -3.46
N CYS A 184 5.32 19.41 -2.53
CA CYS A 184 4.54 18.20 -2.81
C CYS A 184 3.17 18.56 -3.42
N HIS A 185 2.44 19.51 -2.81
CA HIS A 185 1.17 20.01 -3.33
C HIS A 185 1.29 20.58 -4.74
N ARG A 186 2.31 21.41 -5.02
CA ARG A 186 2.54 21.98 -6.36
C ARG A 186 2.84 20.90 -7.42
N PHE A 187 3.49 19.80 -7.05
CA PHE A 187 3.71 18.68 -7.97
C PHE A 187 2.45 17.83 -8.16
N VAL A 188 1.59 17.71 -7.14
CA VAL A 188 0.33 16.95 -7.21
C VAL A 188 -0.80 17.74 -7.89
N VAL A 189 -0.84 19.04 -7.68
CA VAL A 189 -1.83 19.98 -8.22
C VAL A 189 -1.10 20.94 -9.14
N ASN A 190 -0.75 20.44 -10.32
CA ASN A 190 -0.20 21.22 -11.42
C ASN A 190 -1.23 21.28 -12.55
N GLU A 191 -1.21 22.32 -13.37
CA GLU A 191 -2.12 22.49 -14.51
C GLU A 191 -2.09 21.28 -15.46
N LYS A 192 -0.89 20.73 -15.71
CA LYS A 192 -0.70 19.51 -16.52
C LYS A 192 -1.38 18.28 -15.91
N MET A 193 -1.35 18.13 -14.58
CA MET A 193 -1.95 16.97 -13.91
C MET A 193 -3.46 17.18 -13.67
N ASN A 194 -3.90 18.43 -13.52
CA ASN A 194 -5.31 18.79 -13.50
C ASN A 194 -5.98 18.38 -14.81
N SER A 195 -5.44 18.81 -15.95
CA SER A 195 -5.98 18.49 -17.26
C SER A 195 -6.02 16.99 -17.56
N LYS A 196 -5.00 16.24 -17.11
CA LYS A 196 -4.90 14.79 -17.39
C LYS A 196 -5.72 13.90 -16.44
N VAL A 197 -5.88 14.30 -15.18
CA VAL A 197 -6.38 13.42 -14.11
C VAL A 197 -7.56 14.08 -13.39
N TRP A 198 -7.34 15.27 -12.82
CA TRP A 198 -8.28 15.82 -11.84
C TRP A 198 -9.56 16.38 -12.48
N ASP A 199 -9.48 16.91 -13.70
CA ASP A 199 -10.64 17.48 -14.42
C ASP A 199 -11.58 16.39 -14.97
N LEU A 200 -11.18 15.12 -14.92
CA LEU A 200 -12.03 13.98 -15.26
C LEU A 200 -13.02 13.62 -14.15
N PHE A 201 -12.83 14.16 -12.94
CA PHE A 201 -13.77 13.95 -11.84
C PHE A 201 -14.98 14.89 -11.96
N PRO A 202 -16.21 14.40 -11.70
CA PRO A 202 -17.39 15.26 -11.62
C PRO A 202 -17.27 16.35 -10.53
N GLU A 203 -16.53 16.08 -9.46
CA GLU A 203 -16.33 16.96 -8.30
C GLU A 203 -14.83 17.20 -8.06
N ALA A 204 -14.14 17.78 -9.06
CA ALA A 204 -12.69 17.99 -9.00
C ALA A 204 -12.25 18.82 -7.79
N ASP A 205 -12.99 19.88 -7.42
CA ASP A 205 -12.63 20.78 -6.32
C ASP A 205 -12.63 20.11 -4.95
N GLN A 206 -13.59 19.21 -4.70
CA GLN A 206 -13.65 18.48 -3.44
C GLN A 206 -12.46 17.53 -3.30
N VAL A 207 -12.09 16.83 -4.39
CA VAL A 207 -10.93 15.94 -4.41
C VAL A 207 -9.63 16.72 -4.24
N ARG A 208 -9.51 17.89 -4.90
CA ARG A 208 -8.36 18.81 -4.73
C ARG A 208 -8.22 19.26 -3.26
N ALA A 209 -9.30 19.74 -2.66
CA ALA A 209 -9.29 20.17 -1.26
C ALA A 209 -9.00 19.02 -0.29
N MET A 210 -9.53 17.82 -0.55
CA MET A 210 -9.24 16.61 0.22
C MET A 210 -7.76 16.23 0.12
N LEU A 211 -7.16 16.30 -1.06
CA LEU A 211 -5.73 16.02 -1.25
C LEU A 211 -4.82 16.99 -0.50
N VAL A 212 -5.14 18.28 -0.52
CA VAL A 212 -4.42 19.31 0.26
C VAL A 212 -4.44 18.96 1.74
N ARG A 213 -5.64 18.73 2.29
CA ARG A 213 -5.83 18.39 3.70
C ARG A 213 -5.14 17.08 4.06
N CYS A 214 -5.27 16.03 3.25
CA CYS A 214 -4.60 14.76 3.49
C CYS A 214 -3.07 14.88 3.43
N ALA A 215 -2.52 15.69 2.53
CA ALA A 215 -1.09 15.94 2.45
C ALA A 215 -0.59 16.69 3.70
N GLN A 216 -1.33 17.70 4.19
CA GLN A 216 -1.02 18.44 5.42
C GLN A 216 -1.06 17.51 6.65
N VAL A 217 -2.16 16.78 6.86
CA VAL A 217 -2.33 15.90 8.03
C VAL A 217 -1.29 14.78 8.06
N LYS A 218 -1.02 14.16 6.91
CA LYS A 218 -0.02 13.09 6.83
C LYS A 218 1.40 13.60 6.96
N LYS A 219 1.66 14.84 6.56
CA LYS A 219 2.91 15.52 6.86
C LYS A 219 3.10 15.77 8.33
N PHE A 220 2.09 16.30 9.01
CA PHE A 220 2.13 16.47 10.46
C PHE A 220 2.46 15.14 11.16
N GLY A 221 1.75 14.05 10.83
CA GLY A 221 2.04 12.73 11.38
C GLY A 221 3.46 12.20 11.03
N SER A 222 3.91 12.39 9.78
CA SER A 222 5.25 11.98 9.33
C SER A 222 6.37 12.88 9.88
N PHE A 223 6.07 14.11 10.28
CA PHE A 223 7.05 15.07 10.82
C PHE A 223 7.25 14.82 12.31
N LEU A 224 6.18 14.45 13.03
CA LEU A 224 6.26 14.08 14.45
C LEU A 224 7.08 12.81 14.72
N GLY A 225 7.14 11.87 13.76
CA GLY A 225 7.94 10.65 13.91
C GLY A 225 9.45 10.91 14.07
N PRO A 226 10.13 11.51 13.06
CA PRO A 226 11.57 11.73 13.08
C PRO A 226 12.02 13.03 13.76
N PHE A 227 11.14 14.03 13.94
CA PHE A 227 11.48 15.30 14.61
C PHE A 227 10.94 15.42 16.04
N SER A 228 10.38 14.34 16.60
CA SER A 228 10.07 14.18 18.04
C SER A 228 11.20 14.68 18.95
N VAL A 229 12.46 14.57 18.49
CA VAL A 229 13.69 14.91 19.22
C VAL A 229 13.93 16.42 19.39
N ILE A 230 13.41 17.27 18.49
CA ILE A 230 13.84 18.68 18.37
C ILE A 230 12.73 19.68 18.74
N LEU A 231 11.48 19.22 18.86
CA LEU A 231 10.31 20.10 18.89
C LEU A 231 9.73 20.23 20.29
N ASP A 232 10.32 21.13 21.09
CA ASP A 232 9.78 21.48 22.41
C ASP A 232 8.51 22.36 22.33
N HIS A 233 8.15 22.89 21.15
CA HIS A 233 7.05 23.85 20.97
C HIS A 233 6.14 23.47 19.77
N PHE A 234 4.94 22.93 20.06
CA PHE A 234 3.96 22.52 19.03
C PHE A 234 3.16 23.70 18.42
N GLY A 235 3.10 24.85 19.09
CA GLY A 235 2.31 26.00 18.64
C GLY A 235 2.78 26.60 17.31
N THR A 236 4.10 26.66 17.07
CA THR A 236 4.69 27.11 15.80
C THR A 236 4.51 26.07 14.68
N LEU A 237 4.34 24.80 15.02
CA LEU A 237 4.11 23.70 14.10
C LEU A 237 2.70 23.68 13.53
N ALA A 238 1.69 23.87 14.38
CA ALA A 238 0.31 24.03 13.92
C ALA A 238 0.17 25.23 12.96
N ALA A 239 0.85 26.34 13.28
CA ALA A 239 0.92 27.51 12.42
C ALA A 239 1.71 27.29 11.10
N MET A 240 2.80 26.49 11.12
CA MET A 240 3.57 26.15 9.92
C MET A 240 2.84 25.18 8.98
N PHE A 241 1.98 24.32 9.52
CA PHE A 241 1.22 23.33 8.74
C PHE A 241 -0.24 23.72 8.48
N GLU A 242 -0.69 24.87 9.00
CA GLU A 242 -2.06 25.39 8.83
C GLU A 242 -3.14 24.37 9.24
N LEU A 243 -2.89 23.65 10.35
CA LEU A 243 -3.78 22.60 10.85
C LEU A 243 -4.34 22.98 12.23
N ASP A 244 -5.61 22.65 12.45
CA ASP A 244 -6.21 22.68 13.78
C ASP A 244 -5.53 21.63 14.66
N LEU A 245 -5.07 22.04 15.85
CA LEU A 245 -4.29 21.19 16.77
C LEU A 245 -5.06 19.90 17.11
N PRO A 246 -4.52 18.71 16.80
CA PRO A 246 -5.13 17.46 17.22
C PRO A 246 -4.92 17.23 18.71
N THR A 247 -5.87 16.52 19.33
CA THR A 247 -5.86 16.01 20.70
C THR A 247 -4.72 15.00 20.93
N ALA A 248 -3.48 15.47 20.91
CA ALA A 248 -2.41 14.85 21.69
C ALA A 248 -2.59 15.30 23.16
N SER A 249 -1.95 14.61 24.10
CA SER A 249 -1.88 15.02 25.51
C SER A 249 -1.15 16.37 25.62
N LEU A 250 -1.87 17.44 25.33
CA LEU A 250 -1.47 18.82 25.40
C LEU A 250 -1.68 19.27 26.84
N ASP A 251 -0.66 19.88 27.43
CA ASP A 251 -0.83 20.59 28.68
C ASP A 251 -1.83 21.74 28.46
N GLN A 252 -2.94 21.72 29.20
CA GLN A 252 -4.11 22.58 28.98
C GLN A 252 -3.85 24.11 28.98
N PRO A 253 -2.86 24.66 29.70
CA PRO A 253 -2.62 26.10 29.68
C PRO A 253 -1.62 26.56 28.58
N THR A 254 -0.75 25.68 28.07
CA THR A 254 0.39 26.10 27.23
C THR A 254 0.34 25.53 25.81
N ALA A 255 -0.57 24.59 25.52
CA ALA A 255 -0.63 23.88 24.23
C ALA A 255 0.73 23.28 23.81
N THR A 256 1.51 22.82 24.80
CA THR A 256 2.78 22.14 24.61
C THR A 256 2.62 20.67 24.97
N VAL A 257 3.10 19.78 24.12
CA VAL A 257 3.22 18.35 24.43
C VAL A 257 4.63 18.14 24.97
N MET A 258 4.77 17.71 26.23
CA MET A 258 6.07 17.27 26.74
C MET A 258 6.37 15.87 26.21
N MET A 259 7.33 15.78 25.28
CA MET A 259 7.84 14.50 24.79
C MET A 259 8.87 13.96 25.78
N HIS A 260 8.66 12.75 26.30
CA HIS A 260 9.71 12.04 27.02
C HIS A 260 10.79 11.61 26.02
N ARG A 261 12.05 12.03 26.22
CA ARG A 261 13.21 11.70 25.38
C ARG A 261 13.60 10.22 25.51
N THR A 262 12.74 9.30 25.09
CA THR A 262 12.93 7.85 25.19
C THR A 262 13.27 7.23 23.83
N GLU A 263 13.98 7.95 22.97
CA GLU A 263 14.42 7.38 21.70
C GLU A 263 15.79 6.68 21.84
N PRO A 264 15.90 5.42 21.36
CA PRO A 264 17.15 4.69 21.38
C PRO A 264 18.23 5.35 20.52
N THR A 265 19.47 5.36 21.02
CA THR A 265 20.64 5.86 20.26
C THR A 265 20.92 5.01 19.02
N ALA A 266 21.70 5.52 18.06
CA ALA A 266 22.04 4.79 16.83
C ALA A 266 22.64 3.39 17.10
N THR A 267 23.46 3.26 18.14
CA THR A 267 24.01 1.97 18.58
C THR A 267 22.96 1.06 19.21
N GLN A 268 22.02 1.61 19.99
CA GLN A 268 20.87 0.86 20.52
C GLN A 268 19.92 0.41 19.40
N ASN A 269 19.71 1.22 18.37
CA ASN A 269 18.95 0.85 17.17
C ASN A 269 19.63 -0.27 16.39
N LEU A 270 20.94 -0.19 16.17
CA LEU A 270 21.71 -1.28 15.57
C LEU A 270 21.62 -2.57 16.41
N ALA A 271 21.69 -2.46 17.74
CA ALA A 271 21.53 -3.59 18.63
C ALA A 271 20.11 -4.19 18.58
N LEU A 272 19.07 -3.37 18.52
CA LEU A 272 17.67 -3.80 18.33
C LEU A 272 17.49 -4.51 16.99
N GLN A 273 18.04 -3.94 15.90
CA GLN A 273 17.97 -4.56 14.57
C GLN A 273 18.68 -5.91 14.52
N LEU A 274 19.85 -6.02 15.16
CA LEU A 274 20.57 -7.27 15.28
C LEU A 274 19.81 -8.27 16.15
N ALA A 275 19.23 -7.85 17.28
CA ALA A 275 18.43 -8.71 18.14
C ALA A 275 17.20 -9.28 17.42
N GLU A 276 16.48 -8.48 16.64
CA GLU A 276 15.35 -8.96 15.83
C GLU A 276 15.79 -9.91 14.70
N LYS A 277 16.97 -9.68 14.13
CA LYS A 277 17.56 -10.56 13.12
C LYS A 277 18.16 -11.84 13.71
N HIS A 278 18.55 -11.86 14.98
CA HIS A 278 19.08 -13.06 15.66
C HIS A 278 18.00 -13.87 16.40
N THR A 279 16.85 -13.27 16.71
CA THR A 279 15.68 -14.00 17.24
C THR A 279 14.97 -14.81 16.14
N TRP A 280 15.03 -14.40 14.87
CA TRP A 280 14.43 -15.17 13.76
C TRP A 280 14.99 -16.59 13.54
N PRO A 281 16.31 -16.88 13.62
CA PRO A 281 16.81 -18.26 13.48
C PRO A 281 16.35 -19.19 14.61
N THR A 282 15.76 -18.68 15.69
CA THR A 282 15.17 -19.52 16.76
C THR A 282 13.69 -19.87 16.54
N ALA A 283 13.04 -19.30 15.52
CA ALA A 283 11.66 -19.61 15.14
C ALA A 283 11.55 -20.58 13.93
N GLY A 284 12.67 -20.96 13.32
CA GLY A 284 12.80 -22.19 12.52
C GLY A 284 13.19 -23.37 13.43
N PRO A 285 13.04 -24.64 13.00
CA PRO A 285 13.33 -25.79 13.85
C PRO A 285 14.76 -25.66 14.39
N SER A 286 14.89 -25.69 15.72
CA SER A 286 16.10 -25.32 16.45
C SER A 286 17.37 -25.91 15.82
N PRO A 287 18.39 -25.10 15.50
CA PRO A 287 19.69 -25.65 15.18
C PRO A 287 20.24 -26.32 16.45
N ALA A 288 20.62 -27.59 16.32
CA ALA A 288 21.21 -28.37 17.40
C ALA A 288 22.34 -27.58 18.10
N PRO A 289 22.49 -27.69 19.43
CA PRO A 289 23.47 -26.91 20.16
C PRO A 289 24.89 -27.27 19.69
N TRP A 290 25.65 -26.24 19.36
CA TRP A 290 27.08 -26.32 19.05
C TRP A 290 27.83 -26.81 20.29
N ILE A 291 28.35 -28.04 20.23
CA ILE A 291 29.28 -28.58 21.23
C ILE A 291 30.70 -28.17 20.79
N PRO A 292 31.48 -27.43 21.62
CA PRO A 292 32.87 -27.13 21.29
C PRO A 292 33.72 -28.41 21.38
N HIS A 293 34.44 -28.75 20.30
CA HIS A 293 35.43 -29.82 20.29
C HIS A 293 36.62 -29.43 21.18
N LEU A 294 36.68 -29.99 22.38
CA LEU A 294 37.87 -30.03 23.24
C LEU A 294 38.42 -31.46 23.26
N GLY A 295 39.71 -31.59 22.94
CA GLY A 295 40.62 -32.59 23.50
C GLY A 295 40.38 -34.06 23.14
N LYS A 296 41.33 -34.64 22.40
CA LYS A 296 41.52 -36.09 22.27
C LYS A 296 41.62 -36.74 23.67
N GLU A 297 40.81 -37.77 23.91
CA GLU A 297 41.18 -38.92 24.75
C GLU A 297 40.33 -40.15 24.38
N SER A 298 40.96 -41.31 24.45
CA SER A 298 40.64 -42.64 23.87
C SER A 298 39.40 -43.36 24.44
N PRO A 299 38.85 -44.38 23.72
CA PRO A 299 37.56 -44.99 24.05
C PRO A 299 37.67 -46.17 25.03
N PRO A 300 36.54 -46.55 25.66
CA PRO A 300 36.16 -47.96 25.63
C PRO A 300 34.71 -48.16 25.16
N ALA A 301 34.47 -49.38 24.68
CA ALA A 301 33.33 -49.82 23.87
C ALA A 301 32.13 -50.37 24.73
N PRO A 302 31.17 -51.14 24.18
CA PRO A 302 29.84 -50.65 23.81
C PRO A 302 28.68 -51.41 24.50
N GLN A 303 27.55 -50.77 24.82
CA GLN A 303 26.28 -51.50 25.08
C GLN A 303 25.03 -50.73 24.57
N ARG A 304 24.24 -51.42 23.73
CA ARG A 304 22.89 -51.07 23.25
C ARG A 304 21.83 -51.46 24.32
N PRO A 305 20.50 -51.43 24.04
CA PRO A 305 19.61 -50.33 23.62
C PRO A 305 18.31 -50.31 24.47
N TYR A 306 17.61 -49.18 24.68
CA TYR A 306 16.18 -49.24 25.04
C TYR A 306 15.40 -48.00 24.53
N LEU A 307 14.50 -48.25 23.58
CA LEU A 307 13.28 -47.47 23.27
C LEU A 307 12.14 -48.00 24.17
N PRO A 308 10.91 -47.44 24.13
CA PRO A 308 10.44 -46.07 23.87
C PRO A 308 9.55 -45.60 25.06
N HIS A 309 8.91 -44.42 25.00
CA HIS A 309 7.50 -44.22 25.43
C HIS A 309 7.09 -42.73 25.25
N LYS A 310 6.26 -42.49 24.23
CA LYS A 310 5.19 -41.46 24.24
C LYS A 310 4.02 -42.05 25.02
N PRO A 311 3.11 -41.28 25.68
CA PRO A 311 2.07 -40.57 24.91
C PRO A 311 1.31 -39.37 25.57
N LEU A 312 0.52 -38.66 24.74
CA LEU A 312 -0.76 -37.94 25.02
C LEU A 312 -0.73 -36.65 25.91
N THR A 313 -1.55 -35.60 25.77
CA THR A 313 -2.47 -35.02 24.76
C THR A 313 -2.96 -33.64 25.26
N CYS A 314 -3.10 -32.67 24.33
CA CYS A 314 -4.16 -31.63 24.21
C CYS A 314 -4.33 -30.53 25.28
N PRO A 315 -5.18 -29.51 25.02
CA PRO A 315 -5.13 -28.53 23.93
C PRO A 315 -5.33 -27.08 24.46
N MET A 316 -5.11 -26.02 23.68
CA MET A 316 -5.89 -24.77 23.81
C MET A 316 -5.76 -23.89 22.56
N ASP A 317 -6.93 -23.40 22.17
CA ASP A 317 -7.23 -22.50 21.06
C ASP A 317 -6.46 -21.18 21.08
N HIS A 318 -6.15 -20.65 19.89
CA HIS A 318 -6.48 -19.28 19.52
C HIS A 318 -6.54 -19.11 17.99
N SER A 319 -7.63 -18.48 17.57
CA SER A 319 -8.10 -18.16 16.22
C SER A 319 -7.11 -17.36 15.34
N PRO A 320 -7.14 -17.54 14.01
CA PRO A 320 -6.23 -16.88 13.06
C PRO A 320 -6.71 -15.48 12.60
N VAL A 321 -5.73 -14.62 12.38
CA VAL A 321 -5.76 -13.29 11.73
C VAL A 321 -6.14 -13.44 10.23
N PRO A 322 -6.89 -12.51 9.62
CA PRO A 322 -7.39 -12.68 8.25
C PRO A 322 -6.26 -12.74 7.20
N SER A 323 -6.44 -13.71 6.33
CA SER A 323 -5.60 -14.10 5.21
C SER A 323 -5.43 -12.97 4.18
N ARG A 324 -4.18 -12.80 3.73
CA ARG A 324 -3.85 -12.14 2.46
C ARG A 324 -4.42 -12.98 1.32
N VAL A 325 -5.15 -12.37 0.39
CA VAL A 325 -5.64 -13.06 -0.82
C VAL A 325 -4.67 -12.81 -1.99
N PRO A 326 -4.25 -13.86 -2.71
CA PRO A 326 -3.39 -13.76 -3.89
C PRO A 326 -4.18 -13.47 -5.19
N LEU A 327 -3.46 -12.91 -6.17
CA LEU A 327 -3.90 -12.55 -7.52
C LEU A 327 -4.44 -13.75 -8.33
N LEU A 328 -5.46 -13.48 -9.15
CA LEU A 328 -5.97 -14.41 -10.17
C LEU A 328 -5.27 -14.18 -11.51
N GLU A 329 -4.44 -15.15 -11.90
CA GLU A 329 -4.07 -15.32 -13.30
C GLU A 329 -5.25 -15.92 -14.06
N ILE A 330 -5.65 -15.25 -15.15
CA ILE A 330 -6.58 -15.82 -16.12
C ILE A 330 -5.89 -17.05 -16.73
N ASN A 331 -6.26 -18.23 -16.24
CA ASN A 331 -5.83 -19.49 -16.83
C ASN A 331 -6.40 -19.62 -18.24
N LYS A 332 -5.55 -20.13 -19.13
CA LYS A 332 -5.71 -20.31 -20.58
C LYS A 332 -6.88 -21.22 -20.96
#